data_AF-A0A421E5F4-F1
#
_entry.id   AF-A0A421E5F4-F1
#
_cell.length_a   1.000
_cell.length_b   1.000
_cell.length_c   1.000
_cell.angle_alpha   90.00
_cell.angle_beta   90.00
_cell.angle_gamma   90.00
#
_symmetry.space_group_name_H-M   'P 1'
#
loop_
_entity.id
_entity.type
_entity.pdbx_description
1 polymer ?
#
loop_
_entity_poly.entity_id
_entity_poly.type
_entity_poly.pdbx_seq_one_letter_code
_entity_poly.pdbx_strand_id
1 'polypeptide(L)'
;MANSNAKGDRRERELVNALDEAGFAVMRAPASGSATERELPDVLSGDGETFYAIEAKSSAGDPIYLTGEEVEALLFFARNFGAKPRIGVRFDREDWYFFHPADLHTTDGGNYRVKKEKALSDGTDFDEFVGNSEKVTLDEVGDNGPDQSVLDVLSAFERGDLDKEDAAAMLE
;
A
#
# COMPACT_ATOMS: atom_id res chain seq x y z
N MET A 1 -3.99 -33.89 -2.52
CA MET A 1 -4.42 -32.54 -2.91
C MET A 1 -4.02 -31.61 -1.77
N ALA A 2 -3.16 -30.62 -2.01
CA ALA A 2 -2.80 -29.66 -0.96
C ALA A 2 -4.00 -28.76 -0.68
N ASN A 3 -4.48 -28.73 0.57
CA ASN A 3 -5.61 -27.91 1.01
C ASN A 3 -5.37 -26.44 0.61
N SER A 4 -6.34 -25.84 -0.11
CA SER A 4 -6.36 -24.42 -0.45
C SER A 4 -6.17 -23.53 0.79
N ASN A 5 -6.76 -23.92 1.92
CA ASN A 5 -6.62 -23.23 3.20
C ASN A 5 -5.19 -23.22 3.75
N ALA A 6 -4.41 -24.29 3.54
CA ALA A 6 -3.01 -24.34 3.99
C ALA A 6 -2.09 -23.43 3.14
N LYS A 7 -2.46 -23.20 1.87
CA LYS A 7 -1.74 -22.26 0.99
C LYS A 7 -2.10 -20.80 1.30
N GLY A 8 -3.38 -20.49 1.53
CA GLY A 8 -3.82 -19.17 1.97
C GLY A 8 -3.12 -18.77 3.28
N ASP A 9 -3.18 -19.65 4.28
CA ASP A 9 -2.51 -19.47 5.58
C ASP A 9 -0.99 -19.28 5.45
N ARG A 10 -0.35 -19.91 4.44
CA ARG A 10 1.08 -19.68 4.17
C ARG A 10 1.34 -18.29 3.57
N ARG A 11 0.51 -17.83 2.63
CA ARG A 11 0.70 -16.51 1.99
C ARG A 11 0.37 -15.37 2.94
N GLU A 12 -0.65 -15.51 3.77
CA GLU A 12 -0.91 -14.56 4.86
C GLU A 12 0.28 -14.48 5.83
N ARG A 13 0.87 -15.61 6.23
CA ARG A 13 2.09 -15.62 7.06
C ARG A 13 3.26 -14.94 6.37
N GLU A 14 3.43 -15.14 5.07
CA GLU A 14 4.47 -14.47 4.28
C GLU A 14 4.31 -12.95 4.34
N LEU A 15 3.10 -12.44 4.13
CA LEU A 15 2.81 -11.00 4.25
C LEU A 15 3.07 -10.47 5.66
N VAL A 16 2.63 -11.21 6.68
CA VAL A 16 2.79 -10.81 8.09
C VAL A 16 4.26 -10.74 8.49
N ASN A 17 5.05 -11.74 8.12
CA ASN A 17 6.49 -11.73 8.39
C ASN A 17 7.17 -10.58 7.65
N ALA A 18 6.83 -10.33 6.39
CA ALA A 18 7.41 -9.22 5.63
C ALA A 18 7.11 -7.86 6.28
N LEU A 19 5.88 -7.64 6.75
CA LEU A 19 5.49 -6.41 7.45
C LEU A 19 6.22 -6.26 8.80
N ASP A 20 6.36 -7.34 9.57
CA ASP A 20 7.10 -7.35 10.84
C ASP A 20 8.60 -7.05 10.61
N GLU A 21 9.20 -7.67 9.59
CA GLU A 21 10.58 -7.40 9.17
C GLU A 21 10.78 -5.96 8.69
N ALA A 22 9.73 -5.33 8.13
CA ALA A 22 9.73 -3.91 7.75
C ALA A 22 9.47 -2.95 8.93
N GLY A 23 9.32 -3.45 10.16
CA GLY A 23 9.17 -2.64 11.37
C GLY A 23 7.73 -2.33 11.79
N PHE A 24 6.74 -2.92 11.13
CA PHE A 24 5.35 -2.80 11.56
C PHE A 24 5.07 -3.78 12.71
N ALA A 25 4.30 -3.35 13.71
CA ALA A 25 3.63 -4.30 14.60
C ALA A 25 2.45 -4.93 13.85
N VAL A 26 2.36 -6.27 13.83
CA VAL A 26 1.38 -6.99 13.01
C VAL A 26 0.54 -7.96 13.84
N MET A 27 -0.76 -8.03 13.54
CA MET A 27 -1.69 -9.02 14.07
C MET A 27 -2.48 -9.65 12.92
N ARG A 28 -2.61 -10.99 12.95
CA ARG A 28 -3.59 -11.71 12.11
C ARG A 28 -4.91 -11.86 12.85
N ALA A 29 -6.02 -11.64 12.16
CA ALA A 29 -7.33 -11.92 12.75
C ALA A 29 -7.50 -13.44 12.99
N PRO A 30 -8.05 -13.85 14.14
CA PRO A 30 -8.34 -15.25 14.40
C PRO A 30 -9.47 -15.73 13.49
N ALA A 31 -9.15 -16.63 12.56
CA ALA A 31 -10.08 -17.25 11.62
C ALA A 31 -10.97 -16.22 10.89
N SER A 32 -10.41 -15.54 9.89
CA SER A 32 -11.16 -14.69 8.93
C SER A 32 -12.23 -15.46 8.12
N GLY A 33 -12.46 -16.75 8.44
CA GLY A 33 -13.58 -17.55 7.94
C GLY A 33 -14.48 -18.12 9.05
N SER A 34 -15.80 -17.93 8.89
CA SER A 34 -16.99 -18.59 9.50
C SER A 34 -17.04 -18.88 11.01
N ALA A 35 -15.98 -18.64 11.78
CA ALA A 35 -15.91 -18.97 13.19
C ALA A 35 -16.44 -17.83 14.08
N THR A 36 -16.60 -16.63 13.53
CA THR A 36 -17.15 -15.47 14.23
C THR A 36 -18.09 -14.70 13.31
N GLU A 37 -19.12 -14.08 13.89
CA GLU A 37 -19.99 -13.11 13.18
C GLU A 37 -19.30 -11.75 12.97
N ARG A 38 -18.01 -11.64 13.32
CA ARG A 38 -17.26 -10.39 13.24
C ARG A 38 -16.55 -10.31 11.89
N GLU A 39 -16.87 -9.25 11.18
CA GLU A 39 -16.18 -8.81 9.98
C GLU A 39 -14.81 -8.24 10.37
N LEU A 40 -13.76 -9.05 10.19
CA LEU A 40 -12.38 -8.70 10.52
C LEU A 40 -11.53 -8.77 9.25
N PRO A 41 -10.57 -7.86 9.06
CA PRO A 41 -9.57 -8.00 8.00
C PRO A 41 -8.66 -9.19 8.31
N ASP A 42 -7.99 -9.73 7.29
CA ASP A 42 -7.00 -10.79 7.49
C ASP A 42 -5.82 -10.33 8.36
N VAL A 43 -5.33 -9.12 8.10
CA VAL A 43 -4.16 -8.54 8.78
C VAL A 43 -4.45 -7.11 9.24
N LEU A 44 -4.02 -6.81 10.46
CA LEU A 44 -3.93 -5.47 11.00
C LEU A 44 -2.46 -5.17 11.27
N SER A 45 -1.95 -4.06 10.75
CA SER A 45 -0.56 -3.64 10.97
C SER A 45 -0.45 -2.16 11.29
N GLY A 46 0.61 -1.75 11.98
CA GLY A 46 0.95 -0.34 12.15
C GLY A 46 2.34 -0.10 12.73
N ASP A 47 2.89 1.07 12.45
CA ASP A 47 4.23 1.52 12.89
C ASP A 47 4.17 2.59 14.00
N GLY A 48 2.97 2.96 14.44
CA GLY A 48 2.71 4.02 15.42
C GLY A 48 2.19 5.32 14.79
N GLU A 49 2.42 5.54 13.50
CA GLU A 49 1.93 6.69 12.75
C GLU A 49 0.85 6.29 11.73
N THR A 50 1.11 5.21 11.00
CA THR A 50 0.21 4.65 10.02
C THR A 50 -0.29 3.28 10.46
N PHE A 51 -1.60 3.08 10.34
CA PHE A 51 -2.27 1.81 10.61
C PHE A 51 -2.96 1.32 9.35
N TYR A 52 -2.83 0.03 9.04
CA TYR A 52 -3.45 -0.62 7.89
C TYR A 52 -4.34 -1.78 8.32
N ALA A 53 -5.55 -1.82 7.77
CA ALA A 53 -6.38 -3.00 7.76
C ALA A 53 -6.28 -3.61 6.36
N ILE A 54 -5.85 -4.87 6.27
CA ILE A 54 -5.47 -5.51 5.01
C ILE A 54 -6.30 -6.77 4.80
N GLU A 55 -6.99 -6.83 3.67
CA GLU A 55 -7.58 -8.05 3.12
C GLU A 55 -6.59 -8.67 2.14
N ALA A 56 -6.17 -9.92 2.36
CA ALA A 56 -5.08 -10.56 1.64
C ALA A 56 -5.60 -11.65 0.70
N LYS A 57 -5.44 -11.45 -0.61
CA LYS A 57 -5.79 -12.44 -1.63
C LYS A 57 -4.57 -12.95 -2.36
N SER A 58 -4.49 -14.26 -2.55
CA SER A 58 -3.45 -14.86 -3.38
C SER A 58 -4.03 -15.86 -4.37
N SER A 59 -3.48 -15.90 -5.58
CA SER A 59 -3.97 -16.78 -6.63
C SER A 59 -2.86 -17.23 -7.58
N ALA A 60 -2.98 -18.46 -8.06
CA ALA A 60 -2.15 -18.98 -9.16
C ALA A 60 -2.72 -18.64 -10.55
N GLY A 61 -3.97 -18.17 -10.60
CA GLY A 61 -4.64 -17.72 -11.82
C GLY A 61 -4.98 -16.23 -11.78
N ASP A 62 -5.41 -15.73 -12.92
CA ASP A 62 -5.82 -14.34 -13.13
C ASP A 62 -7.27 -14.31 -13.69
N PRO A 63 -8.19 -13.46 -13.19
CA PRO A 63 -8.02 -12.46 -12.13
C PRO A 63 -8.31 -12.94 -10.70
N ILE A 64 -7.88 -12.14 -9.73
CA ILE A 64 -8.30 -12.25 -8.33
C ILE A 64 -9.63 -11.52 -8.16
N TYR A 65 -10.57 -12.14 -7.45
CA TYR A 65 -11.87 -11.58 -7.11
C TYR A 65 -12.00 -11.34 -5.61
N LEU A 66 -12.76 -10.31 -5.26
CA LEU A 66 -13.26 -10.07 -3.90
C LEU A 66 -14.77 -9.87 -3.97
N THR A 67 -15.49 -10.34 -2.96
CA THR A 67 -16.92 -10.07 -2.85
C THR A 67 -17.17 -8.63 -2.44
N GLY A 68 -18.36 -8.10 -2.75
CA GLY A 68 -18.78 -6.79 -2.22
C GLY A 68 -18.75 -6.77 -0.68
N GLU A 69 -19.20 -7.86 -0.06
CA GLU A 69 -19.24 -8.02 1.40
C GLU A 69 -17.85 -7.96 2.04
N GLU A 70 -16.84 -8.61 1.46
CA GLU A 70 -15.44 -8.55 1.93
C GLU A 70 -14.93 -7.10 1.94
N VAL A 71 -15.24 -6.34 0.88
CA VAL A 71 -14.81 -4.94 0.76
C VAL A 71 -15.57 -4.05 1.74
N GLU A 72 -16.88 -4.23 1.90
CA GLU A 72 -17.69 -3.47 2.85
C GLU A 72 -17.25 -3.72 4.30
N ALA A 73 -17.01 -4.97 4.65
CA ALA A 73 -16.45 -5.40 5.94
C ALA A 73 -15.11 -4.71 6.23
N LEU A 74 -14.19 -4.75 5.27
CA LEU A 74 -12.88 -4.10 5.37
C LEU A 74 -13.03 -2.60 5.61
N LEU A 75 -13.85 -1.92 4.81
CA LEU A 75 -14.07 -0.48 4.92
C LEU A 75 -14.72 -0.10 6.26
N PHE A 76 -15.69 -0.90 6.72
CA PHE A 76 -16.35 -0.71 8.01
C PHE A 76 -15.35 -0.84 9.16
N PHE A 77 -14.56 -1.92 9.17
CA PHE A 77 -13.53 -2.15 10.18
C PHE A 77 -12.51 -1.02 10.18
N ALA A 78 -11.92 -0.71 9.02
CA ALA A 78 -10.87 0.28 8.86
C ALA A 78 -11.31 1.65 9.38
N ARG A 79 -12.53 2.09 9.01
CA ARG A 79 -13.12 3.36 9.48
C ARG A 79 -13.27 3.40 10.99
N ASN A 80 -13.80 2.33 11.59
CA ASN A 80 -14.08 2.32 13.03
C ASN A 80 -12.79 2.15 13.86
N PHE A 81 -11.80 1.44 13.33
CA PHE A 81 -10.50 1.23 13.97
C PHE A 81 -9.59 2.46 13.85
N GLY A 82 -9.73 3.25 12.77
CA GLY A 82 -8.79 4.33 12.44
C GLY A 82 -7.60 3.83 11.61
N ALA A 83 -7.81 2.83 10.76
CA ALA A 83 -6.81 2.28 9.85
C ALA A 83 -7.14 2.61 8.40
N LYS A 84 -6.12 2.62 7.53
CA LYS A 84 -6.26 2.74 6.08
C LYS A 84 -6.62 1.36 5.50
N PRO A 85 -7.73 1.22 4.74
CA PRO A 85 -8.12 -0.04 4.13
C PRO A 85 -7.22 -0.35 2.93
N ARG A 86 -6.75 -1.59 2.86
CA ARG A 86 -5.87 -2.07 1.79
C ARG A 86 -6.27 -3.46 1.35
N ILE A 87 -6.27 -3.69 0.04
CA ILE A 87 -6.39 -5.02 -0.54
C ILE A 87 -5.00 -5.42 -1.01
N GLY A 88 -4.39 -6.37 -0.31
CA GLY A 88 -3.12 -6.96 -0.70
C GLY A 88 -3.36 -8.13 -1.64
N VAL A 89 -2.79 -8.08 -2.84
CA VAL A 89 -2.90 -9.14 -3.82
C VAL A 89 -1.55 -9.72 -4.20
N ARG A 90 -1.51 -11.04 -4.34
CA ARG A 90 -0.30 -11.77 -4.74
C ARG A 90 -0.61 -12.82 -5.80
N PHE A 91 -0.06 -12.64 -6.99
CA PHE A 91 -0.09 -13.64 -8.05
C PHE A 91 1.10 -14.61 -7.91
N ASP A 92 0.98 -15.82 -8.47
CA ASP A 92 2.08 -16.78 -8.44
C ASP A 92 3.32 -16.21 -9.15
N ARG A 93 4.48 -16.36 -8.49
CA ARG A 93 5.80 -15.84 -8.89
C ARG A 93 5.97 -14.32 -8.95
N GLU A 94 4.99 -13.54 -8.50
CA GLU A 94 5.13 -12.08 -8.40
C GLU A 94 5.35 -11.64 -6.95
N ASP A 95 5.46 -10.34 -6.70
CA ASP A 95 5.46 -9.78 -5.34
C ASP A 95 4.03 -9.43 -4.87
N TRP A 96 3.94 -8.84 -3.68
CA TRP A 96 2.70 -8.28 -3.17
C TRP A 96 2.45 -6.90 -3.78
N TYR A 97 1.20 -6.65 -4.15
CA TYR A 97 0.71 -5.35 -4.58
C TYR A 97 -0.49 -4.93 -3.74
N PHE A 98 -0.57 -3.65 -3.43
CA PHE A 98 -1.57 -3.10 -2.54
C PHE A 98 -2.43 -2.06 -3.25
N PHE A 99 -3.72 -2.08 -2.94
CA PHE A 99 -4.71 -1.18 -3.52
C PHE A 99 -5.61 -0.59 -2.45
N HIS A 100 -6.06 0.66 -2.64
CA HIS A 100 -7.27 1.09 -1.98
C HIS A 100 -8.47 0.41 -2.66
N PRO A 101 -9.54 0.01 -1.93
CA PRO A 101 -10.68 -0.66 -2.55
C PRO A 101 -11.34 0.11 -3.72
N ALA A 102 -11.29 1.45 -3.68
CA ALA A 102 -11.82 2.30 -4.74
C ALA A 102 -11.03 2.23 -6.07
N ASP A 103 -9.80 1.71 -6.05
CA ASP A 103 -8.94 1.62 -7.24
C ASP A 103 -9.17 0.30 -8.01
N LEU A 104 -9.98 -0.61 -7.44
CA LEU A 104 -10.30 -1.88 -8.06
C LEU A 104 -11.48 -1.77 -9.02
N HIS A 105 -11.50 -2.66 -10.01
CA HIS A 105 -12.62 -2.74 -10.94
C HIS A 105 -13.84 -3.37 -10.27
N THR A 106 -14.90 -2.60 -10.07
CA THR A 106 -16.22 -3.12 -9.66
C THR A 106 -16.95 -3.72 -10.85
N THR A 107 -17.45 -4.95 -10.68
CA THR A 107 -18.31 -5.63 -11.65
C THR A 107 -19.76 -5.21 -11.48
N ASP A 108 -20.60 -5.47 -12.48
CA ASP A 108 -22.04 -5.13 -12.43
C ASP A 108 -22.77 -5.79 -11.25
N GLY A 109 -22.24 -6.91 -10.74
CA GLY A 109 -22.75 -7.62 -9.57
C GLY A 109 -22.25 -7.10 -8.22
N GLY A 110 -21.51 -5.99 -8.18
CA GLY A 110 -21.00 -5.40 -6.93
C GLY A 110 -19.72 -6.06 -6.39
N ASN A 111 -19.23 -7.12 -7.03
CA ASN A 111 -17.94 -7.73 -6.69
C ASN A 111 -16.78 -6.95 -7.30
N TYR A 112 -15.60 -7.09 -6.72
CA TYR A 112 -14.38 -6.44 -7.18
C TYR A 112 -13.45 -7.45 -7.84
N ARG A 113 -12.63 -6.98 -8.78
CA ARG A 113 -11.57 -7.79 -9.37
C ARG A 113 -10.31 -6.99 -9.62
N VAL A 114 -9.19 -7.69 -9.59
CA VAL A 114 -7.90 -7.18 -10.02
C VAL A 114 -7.24 -8.18 -10.97
N LYS A 115 -6.79 -7.65 -12.11
CA LYS A 115 -6.00 -8.42 -13.08
C LYS A 115 -4.52 -8.30 -12.75
N LYS A 116 -3.74 -9.31 -13.13
CA LYS A 116 -2.29 -9.35 -12.97
C LYS A 116 -1.63 -8.14 -13.62
N GLU A 117 -2.04 -7.76 -14.82
CA GLU A 117 -1.46 -6.60 -15.52
C GLU A 117 -1.69 -5.30 -14.75
N LYS A 118 -2.88 -5.14 -14.16
CA LYS A 118 -3.24 -3.99 -13.31
C LYS A 118 -2.42 -3.97 -12.02
N ALA A 119 -2.16 -5.14 -11.42
CA ALA A 119 -1.27 -5.27 -10.26
C ALA A 119 0.16 -4.79 -10.57
N LEU A 120 0.72 -5.26 -11.68
CA LEU A 120 2.09 -4.92 -12.08
C LEU A 120 2.28 -3.46 -12.49
N SER A 121 1.26 -2.85 -13.10
CA SER A 121 1.31 -1.46 -13.60
C SER A 121 1.00 -0.45 -12.50
N ASP A 122 -0.12 -0.62 -11.81
CA ASP A 122 -0.71 0.44 -11.00
C ASP A 122 -0.78 0.08 -9.51
N GLY A 123 -0.37 -1.12 -9.11
CA GLY A 123 -0.35 -1.51 -7.71
C GLY A 123 0.80 -0.87 -6.96
N THR A 124 0.55 -0.37 -5.76
CA THR A 124 1.62 0.00 -4.81
C THR A 124 2.38 -1.27 -4.47
N ASP A 125 3.68 -1.32 -4.75
CA ASP A 125 4.50 -2.49 -4.40
C ASP A 125 4.84 -2.49 -2.90
N PHE A 126 5.46 -3.58 -2.43
CA PHE A 126 5.71 -3.73 -1.00
C PHE A 126 6.65 -2.65 -0.45
N ASP A 127 7.70 -2.27 -1.18
CA ASP A 127 8.67 -1.28 -0.72
C ASP A 127 8.02 0.10 -0.61
N GLU A 128 7.20 0.48 -1.57
CA GLU A 128 6.39 1.70 -1.51
C GLU A 128 5.37 1.63 -0.35
N PHE A 129 4.71 0.48 -0.18
CA PHE A 129 3.67 0.28 0.83
C PHE A 129 4.18 0.52 2.26
N VAL A 130 5.41 0.10 2.54
CA VAL A 130 6.07 0.26 3.84
C VAL A 130 6.87 1.58 3.94
N GLY A 131 6.84 2.43 2.90
CA GLY A 131 7.49 3.74 2.91
C GLY A 131 9.00 3.73 2.63
N ASN A 132 9.54 2.63 2.10
CA ASN A 132 10.96 2.55 1.69
C ASN A 132 11.22 3.22 0.33
N SER A 133 10.18 3.43 -0.47
CA SER A 133 10.26 4.10 -1.76
C SER A 133 8.98 4.86 -2.09
N GLU A 134 9.03 5.74 -3.09
CA GLU A 134 7.86 6.42 -3.65
C GLU A 134 7.88 6.20 -5.16
N LYS A 135 6.80 5.67 -5.73
CA LYS A 135 6.66 5.59 -7.19
C LYS A 135 6.48 6.99 -7.74
N VAL A 136 7.40 7.39 -8.60
CA VAL A 136 7.28 8.63 -9.37
C VAL A 136 7.06 8.25 -10.83
N THR A 137 5.93 8.66 -11.40
CA THR A 137 5.72 8.49 -12.83
C THR A 137 6.65 9.44 -13.61
N LEU A 138 7.09 9.05 -14.80
CA LEU A 138 7.92 9.91 -15.65
C LEU A 138 7.25 11.28 -15.94
N ASP A 139 5.92 11.33 -15.90
CA ASP A 139 5.13 12.55 -16.04
C ASP A 139 5.20 13.46 -14.79
N GLU A 140 5.39 12.89 -13.59
CA GLU A 140 5.57 13.63 -12.32
C GLU A 140 7.01 14.09 -12.08
N VAL A 141 8.00 13.47 -12.73
CA VAL A 141 9.39 13.97 -12.75
C VAL A 141 9.54 15.18 -13.71
N GLY A 142 8.54 15.43 -14.55
CA GLY A 142 8.44 16.65 -15.35
C GLY A 142 7.84 17.80 -14.54
N ASP A 143 8.70 18.73 -14.10
CA ASP A 143 8.34 20.13 -13.80
C ASP A 143 7.75 20.45 -12.40
N ASN A 144 8.39 20.01 -11.29
CA ASN A 144 8.21 20.62 -9.96
C ASN A 144 9.45 20.48 -9.03
N GLY A 145 10.66 20.43 -9.60
CA GLY A 145 11.86 20.65 -8.79
C GLY A 145 11.94 22.12 -8.37
N PRO A 146 12.54 22.47 -7.20
CA PRO A 146 12.88 23.86 -6.93
C PRO A 146 13.71 24.39 -8.11
N ASP A 147 13.37 25.59 -8.58
CA ASP A 147 14.09 26.22 -9.70
C ASP A 147 15.60 26.14 -9.41
N GLN A 148 16.37 25.70 -10.41
CA GLN A 148 17.81 25.56 -10.29
C GLN A 148 18.46 26.88 -9.81
N SER A 149 17.85 28.02 -10.17
CA SER A 149 18.25 29.34 -9.67
C SER A 149 18.17 29.46 -8.14
N VAL A 150 17.12 28.91 -7.53
CA VAL A 150 16.89 28.89 -6.08
C VAL A 150 17.91 28.00 -5.38
N LEU A 151 18.19 26.82 -5.96
CA LEU A 151 19.18 25.88 -5.43
C LEU A 151 20.60 26.45 -5.44
N ASP A 152 20.96 27.18 -6.49
CA ASP A 152 22.28 27.79 -6.64
C ASP A 152 22.51 28.90 -5.59
N VAL A 153 21.49 29.72 -5.32
CA VAL A 153 21.53 30.77 -4.27
C VAL A 153 21.66 30.16 -2.88
N LEU A 154 20.86 29.12 -2.56
CA LEU A 154 20.93 28.44 -1.27
C LEU A 154 22.29 27.76 -1.05
N SER A 155 22.87 27.17 -2.11
CA SER A 155 24.20 26.56 -2.05
C SER A 155 25.31 27.59 -1.80
N ALA A 156 25.19 28.79 -2.36
CA ALA A 156 26.14 29.88 -2.13
C ALA A 156 26.03 30.45 -0.71
N PHE A 157 24.82 30.53 -0.15
CA PHE A 157 24.62 30.87 1.26
C PHE A 157 25.25 29.84 2.21
N GLU A 158 25.05 28.54 1.95
CA GLU A 158 25.62 27.46 2.78
C GLU A 158 27.16 27.44 2.77
N ARG A 159 27.77 27.76 1.62
CA ARG A 159 29.24 27.91 1.50
C ARG A 159 29.78 29.18 2.16
N GLY A 160 28.91 30.11 2.56
CA GLY A 160 29.30 31.42 3.11
C GLY A 160 29.75 32.43 2.05
N ASP A 161 29.45 32.16 0.77
CA ASP A 161 29.72 33.08 -0.35
C ASP A 161 28.70 34.23 -0.38
N LEU A 162 27.52 34.02 0.21
CA LEU A 162 26.42 34.99 0.36
C LEU A 162 25.97 35.04 1.82
N ASP A 163 25.58 36.23 2.27
CA ASP A 163 24.84 36.36 3.52
C ASP A 163 23.33 36.16 3.32
N LYS A 164 22.59 36.10 4.42
CA LYS A 164 21.16 35.78 4.42
C LYS A 164 20.32 36.86 3.72
N GLU A 165 20.73 38.13 3.82
CA GLU A 165 19.98 39.26 3.24
C GLU A 165 20.21 39.31 1.74
N ASP A 166 21.44 39.10 1.28
CA ASP A 166 21.79 39.01 -0.13
C ASP A 166 21.15 37.81 -0.81
N ALA A 167 21.18 36.63 -0.16
CA ALA A 167 20.50 35.44 -0.68
C ALA A 167 18.98 35.66 -0.80
N ALA A 168 18.35 36.37 0.14
CA ALA A 168 16.92 36.68 0.07
C ALA A 168 16.60 37.65 -1.08
N ALA A 169 17.42 38.67 -1.31
CA ALA A 169 17.25 39.62 -2.40
C ALA A 169 17.42 39.00 -3.79
N MET A 170 18.16 37.90 -3.91
CA MET A 170 18.35 37.15 -5.17
C MET A 170 17.20 36.19 -5.49
N LEU A 171 16.26 36.00 -4.56
CA LEU A 171 15.10 35.10 -4.69
C LEU A 171 13.76 35.84 -4.91
N GLU A 172 13.76 37.18 -4.89
CA GLU A 172 12.63 38.05 -5.25
C GLU A 172 12.57 38.35 -6.76
#